data_AF-A0A0R2NKX7-F1
#
_entry.id   AF-A0A0R2NKX7-F1
#
_cell.length_a   1.000
_cell.length_b   1.000
_cell.length_c   1.000
_cell.angle_alpha   90.00
_cell.angle_beta   90.00
_cell.angle_gamma   90.00
#
_symmetry.space_group_name_H-M   'P 1'
#
loop_
_entity.id
_entity.type
_entity.pdbx_description
1 polymer ?
#
loop_
_entity_poly.entity_id
_entity_poly.type
_entity_poly.pdbx_seq_one_letter_code
_entity_poly.pdbx_strand_id
1 'polypeptide(L)'
;MLKNISFWDFYFYFHKGKLNNWADVEYFLNNLLTIKSHKTHPEPDLEKSLDMIARLKYLTPRSFVEASFTEEIKKLKEDFTADRETLILLFVLLNNLKYDIKKQSERYLYDFLFDELKKFEKNFNGYLKTLQDEKYKEKSQQLLNKLSHNECYNLLSFNYTTPCTNDSSCNITRNIHGKLEDHPIIGIDSKNISPNSPVFRFTKTYRIMTLASEKQDKLLPKTVKTIAFYGHSLAPADYSYFQSIFDYYNIYDNNITLVFYYSIYDESKEQKIKRNQFNSVSKLMSEYGTTFHNEKGGNLMHKMLLEGRLILKKL
;
A
#
# COMPACT_ATOMS: atom_id res chain seq x y z
N MET A 1 -9.78 -10.41 25.74
CA MET A 1 -8.61 -10.69 24.87
C MET A 1 -8.63 -9.96 23.51
N LEU A 2 -9.64 -9.14 23.19
CA LEU A 2 -9.78 -8.43 21.88
C LEU A 2 -9.39 -6.94 21.88
N LYS A 3 -8.88 -6.38 22.99
CA LYS A 3 -8.79 -4.91 23.16
C LYS A 3 -7.83 -4.19 22.19
N ASN A 4 -6.96 -4.92 21.48
CA ASN A 4 -5.96 -4.33 20.58
C ASN A 4 -6.11 -4.75 19.11
N ILE A 5 -7.12 -5.53 18.73
CA ILE A 5 -7.29 -5.94 17.32
C ILE A 5 -8.11 -4.88 16.58
N SER A 6 -7.59 -4.39 15.46
CA SER A 6 -8.27 -3.44 14.57
C SER A 6 -9.15 -4.16 13.55
N PHE A 7 -10.03 -3.41 12.88
CA PHE A 7 -10.75 -3.88 11.69
C PHE A 7 -9.81 -4.49 10.64
N TRP A 8 -8.68 -3.86 10.38
CA TRP A 8 -7.75 -4.28 9.35
C TRP A 8 -7.01 -5.56 9.70
N ASP A 9 -6.70 -5.80 10.98
CA ASP A 9 -6.16 -7.09 11.44
C ASP A 9 -7.11 -8.23 11.05
N PHE A 10 -8.42 -8.07 11.30
CA PHE A 10 -9.42 -9.06 10.90
C PHE A 10 -9.54 -9.19 9.39
N TYR A 11 -9.62 -8.07 8.68
CA TYR A 11 -9.81 -8.07 7.23
C TYR A 11 -8.64 -8.74 6.49
N PHE A 12 -7.39 -8.42 6.86
CA PHE A 12 -6.21 -9.04 6.27
C PHE A 12 -6.07 -10.51 6.68
N TYR A 13 -6.38 -10.86 7.93
CA TYR A 13 -6.37 -12.25 8.36
C TYR A 13 -7.40 -13.10 7.61
N PHE A 14 -8.60 -12.58 7.37
CA PHE A 14 -9.64 -13.24 6.57
C PHE A 14 -9.17 -13.49 5.12
N HIS A 15 -8.40 -12.55 4.59
CA HIS A 15 -7.83 -12.62 3.24
C HIS A 15 -6.48 -13.34 3.14
N LYS A 16 -5.95 -13.89 4.24
CA LYS A 16 -4.60 -14.48 4.25
C LYS A 16 -4.37 -15.59 3.23
N GLY A 17 -5.42 -16.35 2.88
CA GLY A 17 -5.33 -17.39 1.85
C GLY A 17 -5.22 -16.83 0.42
N LYS A 18 -5.59 -15.56 0.23
CA LYS A 18 -5.46 -14.80 -1.02
C LYS A 18 -4.24 -13.86 -1.02
N LEU A 19 -3.61 -13.61 0.14
CA LEU A 19 -2.35 -12.88 0.27
C LEU A 19 -1.20 -13.76 -0.24
N ASN A 20 -0.70 -13.46 -1.44
CA ASN A 20 0.50 -14.07 -2.02
C ASN A 20 1.78 -13.39 -1.53
N ASN A 21 1.73 -12.09 -1.19
CA ASN A 21 2.82 -11.30 -0.62
C ASN A 21 2.29 -10.12 0.21
N TRP A 22 3.19 -9.31 0.79
CA TRP A 22 2.79 -8.17 1.62
C TRP A 22 2.17 -7.01 0.83
N ALA A 23 2.56 -6.78 -0.41
CA ALA A 23 1.94 -5.74 -1.24
C ALA A 23 0.43 -6.00 -1.46
N ASP A 24 0.00 -7.24 -1.27
CA ASP A 24 -1.42 -7.57 -1.34
C ASP A 24 -2.23 -6.93 -0.21
N VAL A 25 -1.62 -6.54 0.92
CA VAL A 25 -2.29 -5.77 1.98
C VAL A 25 -2.79 -4.43 1.44
N GLU A 26 -1.98 -3.76 0.62
CA GLU A 26 -2.35 -2.49 -0.02
C GLU A 26 -3.39 -2.70 -1.13
N TYR A 27 -3.33 -3.84 -1.82
CA TYR A 27 -4.38 -4.26 -2.77
C TYR A 27 -5.72 -4.47 -2.06
N PHE A 28 -5.76 -5.21 -0.94
CA PHE A 28 -6.97 -5.42 -0.16
C PHE A 28 -7.49 -4.12 0.46
N LEU A 29 -6.59 -3.26 0.95
CA LEU A 29 -6.93 -1.93 1.42
C LEU A 29 -7.60 -1.11 0.29
N ASN A 30 -6.98 -1.08 -0.90
CA ASN A 30 -7.53 -0.39 -2.06
C ASN A 30 -8.90 -0.94 -2.44
N ASN A 31 -9.01 -2.26 -2.60
CA ASN A 31 -10.26 -2.91 -2.96
C ASN A 31 -11.38 -2.50 -2.02
N LEU A 32 -11.20 -2.66 -0.70
CA LEU A 32 -12.26 -2.31 0.24
C LEU A 32 -12.66 -0.82 0.16
N LEU A 33 -11.69 0.08 -0.03
CA LEU A 33 -11.93 1.52 -0.03
C LEU A 33 -12.49 2.04 -1.37
N THR A 34 -12.19 1.40 -2.50
CA THR A 34 -12.55 1.89 -3.84
C THR A 34 -13.69 1.11 -4.51
N ILE A 35 -14.36 0.18 -3.81
CA ILE A 35 -15.48 -0.63 -4.36
C ILE A 35 -16.56 0.21 -5.08
N LYS A 36 -16.72 1.50 -4.74
CA LYS A 36 -17.63 2.42 -5.44
C LYS A 36 -17.25 2.79 -6.88
N SER A 37 -16.00 2.58 -7.33
CA SER A 37 -15.52 3.09 -8.64
C SER A 37 -15.75 2.16 -9.83
N HIS A 38 -16.11 0.89 -9.62
CA HIS A 38 -16.29 -0.08 -10.69
C HIS A 38 -17.70 -0.69 -10.66
N LYS A 39 -18.54 -0.30 -11.62
CA LYS A 39 -19.94 -0.72 -11.81
C LYS A 39 -20.16 -2.22 -12.09
N THR A 40 -19.17 -3.09 -11.92
CA THR A 40 -19.17 -4.42 -12.57
C THR A 40 -18.77 -5.61 -11.68
N HIS A 41 -18.71 -5.49 -10.36
CA HIS A 41 -18.42 -6.66 -9.51
C HIS A 41 -19.42 -6.83 -8.33
N PRO A 42 -19.86 -8.08 -8.04
CA PRO A 42 -20.72 -8.43 -6.90
C PRO A 42 -19.89 -8.54 -5.60
N GLU A 43 -19.13 -7.50 -5.28
CA GLU A 43 -18.20 -7.45 -4.13
C GLU A 43 -18.72 -6.59 -2.97
N PRO A 44 -18.13 -6.69 -1.76
CA PRO A 44 -18.72 -6.21 -0.50
C PRO A 44 -19.07 -4.72 -0.46
N ASP A 45 -20.35 -4.36 -0.66
CA ASP A 45 -20.83 -2.99 -0.45
C ASP A 45 -21.17 -2.78 1.03
N LEU A 46 -20.11 -2.63 1.82
CA LEU A 46 -20.19 -2.46 3.27
C LEU A 46 -20.99 -1.20 3.64
N GLU A 47 -20.81 -0.11 2.90
CA GLU A 47 -21.49 1.15 3.16
C GLU A 47 -22.99 1.06 2.89
N LYS A 48 -23.40 0.54 1.73
CA LYS A 48 -24.82 0.34 1.42
C LYS A 48 -25.47 -0.60 2.43
N SER A 49 -24.76 -1.64 2.85
CA SER A 49 -25.26 -2.58 3.86
C SER A 49 -25.45 -1.90 5.22
N LEU A 50 -24.50 -1.07 5.65
CA LEU A 50 -24.63 -0.28 6.88
C LEU A 50 -25.76 0.75 6.78
N ASP A 51 -25.93 1.41 5.63
CA ASP A 51 -27.03 2.34 5.38
C ASP A 51 -28.40 1.65 5.47
N MET A 52 -28.53 0.46 4.89
CA MET A 52 -29.73 -0.37 5.01
C MET A 52 -30.00 -0.76 6.47
N ILE A 53 -28.98 -1.19 7.21
CA ILE A 53 -29.12 -1.55 8.64
C ILE A 53 -29.49 -0.33 9.48
N ALA A 54 -28.89 0.83 9.21
CA ALA A 54 -29.22 2.08 9.90
C ALA A 54 -30.69 2.43 9.67
N ARG A 55 -31.16 2.42 8.41
CA ARG A 55 -32.57 2.64 8.06
C ARG A 55 -33.49 1.66 8.78
N LEU A 56 -33.20 0.36 8.77
CA LEU A 56 -34.00 -0.65 9.48
C LEU A 56 -34.09 -0.37 11.00
N LYS A 57 -33.02 0.15 11.62
CA LYS A 57 -33.05 0.54 13.04
C LYS A 57 -33.87 1.81 13.29
N TYR A 58 -33.83 2.81 12.41
CA TYR A 58 -34.73 3.97 12.50
C TYR A 58 -36.20 3.58 12.24
N LEU A 59 -36.40 2.56 11.41
CA LEU A 59 -37.68 1.92 11.15
C LEU A 59 -38.05 0.87 12.22
N THR A 60 -37.54 0.94 13.46
CA THR A 60 -38.15 0.22 14.58
C THR A 60 -39.05 1.17 15.37
N PRO A 61 -40.38 0.96 15.43
CA PRO A 61 -41.31 1.99 15.87
C PRO A 61 -41.13 2.32 17.36
N ARG A 62 -41.07 3.60 17.69
CA ARG A 62 -41.63 4.10 18.94
C ARG A 62 -43.15 4.21 18.73
N SER A 63 -43.86 3.12 19.02
CA SER A 63 -45.32 3.06 19.23
C SER A 63 -46.24 3.62 18.13
N PHE A 64 -46.27 3.00 16.95
CA PHE A 64 -47.44 2.68 16.09
C PHE A 64 -46.89 2.25 14.71
N VAL A 65 -47.32 1.12 14.16
CA VAL A 65 -46.88 0.65 12.83
C VAL A 65 -47.93 1.03 11.80
N GLU A 66 -47.66 2.03 10.96
CA GLU A 66 -48.45 2.29 9.75
C GLU A 66 -48.18 1.22 8.68
N ALA A 67 -49.17 0.92 7.82
CA ALA A 67 -49.03 -0.07 6.74
C ALA A 67 -47.91 0.27 5.73
N SER A 68 -47.68 1.57 5.49
CA SER A 68 -46.59 2.12 4.66
C SER A 68 -45.21 1.64 5.13
N PHE A 69 -45.02 1.60 6.45
CA PHE A 69 -43.78 1.22 7.10
C PHE A 69 -43.48 -0.28 6.98
N THR A 70 -44.52 -1.11 7.03
CA THR A 70 -44.39 -2.56 6.83
C THR A 70 -43.96 -2.88 5.40
N GLU A 71 -44.47 -2.11 4.42
CA GLU A 71 -44.10 -2.25 3.01
C GLU A 71 -42.65 -1.82 2.76
N GLU A 72 -42.18 -0.75 3.41
CA GLU A 72 -40.79 -0.30 3.33
C GLU A 72 -39.80 -1.30 3.97
N ILE A 73 -40.14 -1.88 5.12
CA ILE A 73 -39.33 -2.95 5.74
C ILE A 73 -39.26 -4.18 4.84
N LYS A 74 -40.38 -4.54 4.19
CA LYS A 74 -40.43 -5.69 3.28
C LYS A 74 -39.52 -5.45 2.06
N LYS A 75 -39.60 -4.27 1.43
CA LYS A 75 -38.71 -3.87 0.33
C LYS A 75 -37.24 -3.89 0.76
N LEU A 76 -36.91 -3.30 1.91
CA LEU A 76 -35.53 -3.31 2.44
C LEU A 76 -35.00 -4.72 2.71
N LYS A 77 -35.84 -5.65 3.20
CA LYS A 77 -35.44 -7.05 3.41
C LYS A 77 -35.25 -7.80 2.11
N GLU A 78 -36.09 -7.54 1.10
CA GLU A 78 -35.95 -8.11 -0.24
C GLU A 78 -34.71 -7.56 -0.96
N ASP A 79 -34.38 -6.29 -0.73
CA ASP A 79 -33.22 -5.59 -1.32
C ASP A 79 -31.90 -5.83 -0.57
N PHE A 80 -31.93 -6.34 0.67
CA PHE A 80 -30.74 -6.62 1.45
C PHE A 80 -30.08 -7.92 0.98
N THR A 81 -29.29 -7.81 -0.08
CA THR A 81 -28.41 -8.87 -0.56
C THR A 81 -26.97 -8.56 -0.12
N ALA A 82 -26.50 -9.23 0.93
CA ALA A 82 -25.11 -9.18 1.35
C ALA A 82 -24.49 -10.56 1.15
N ASP A 83 -23.33 -10.62 0.49
CA ASP A 83 -22.59 -11.87 0.39
C ASP A 83 -22.01 -12.28 1.76
N ARG A 84 -21.51 -13.51 1.85
CA ARG A 84 -20.99 -14.08 3.10
C ARG A 84 -19.85 -13.25 3.70
N GLU A 85 -18.97 -12.68 2.87
CA GLU A 85 -17.86 -11.85 3.34
C GLU A 85 -18.39 -10.54 3.94
N THR A 86 -19.30 -9.85 3.25
CA THR A 86 -19.96 -8.65 3.77
C THR A 86 -20.62 -8.90 5.12
N LEU A 87 -21.36 -10.01 5.27
CA LEU A 87 -22.03 -10.36 6.54
C LEU A 87 -21.03 -10.55 7.69
N ILE A 88 -19.87 -11.16 7.43
CA ILE A 88 -18.81 -11.34 8.43
C ILE A 88 -18.22 -9.98 8.82
N LEU A 89 -17.93 -9.10 7.85
CA LEU A 89 -17.40 -7.77 8.13
C LEU A 89 -18.38 -6.91 8.94
N LEU A 90 -19.67 -6.95 8.60
CA LEU A 90 -20.72 -6.29 9.37
C LEU A 90 -20.80 -6.81 10.80
N PHE A 91 -20.73 -8.13 10.99
CA PHE A 91 -20.73 -8.73 12.32
C PHE A 91 -19.56 -8.21 13.16
N VAL A 92 -18.35 -8.22 12.60
CA VAL A 92 -17.13 -7.73 13.27
C VAL A 92 -17.26 -6.25 13.61
N LEU A 93 -17.70 -5.41 12.68
CA LEU A 93 -17.86 -3.97 12.90
C LEU A 93 -18.85 -3.66 14.02
N LEU A 94 -20.04 -4.26 13.95
CA LEU A 94 -21.15 -3.93 14.85
C LEU A 94 -20.99 -4.56 16.24
N ASN A 95 -20.47 -5.79 16.32
CA ASN A 95 -20.41 -6.54 17.59
C ASN A 95 -19.04 -6.49 18.26
N ASN A 96 -17.95 -6.54 17.49
CA ASN A 96 -16.60 -6.64 18.04
C ASN A 96 -15.93 -5.27 18.17
N LEU A 97 -16.10 -4.40 17.17
CA LEU A 97 -15.40 -3.11 17.09
C LEU A 97 -16.26 -1.91 17.52
N LYS A 98 -17.52 -2.17 17.92
CA LYS A 98 -18.46 -1.18 18.45
C LYS A 98 -18.70 0.01 17.51
N TYR A 99 -18.79 -0.26 16.22
CA TYR A 99 -19.21 0.74 15.23
C TYR A 99 -20.59 1.31 15.60
N ASP A 100 -20.70 2.63 15.75
CA ASP A 100 -21.96 3.26 16.13
C ASP A 100 -22.86 3.47 14.90
N ILE A 101 -23.68 2.47 14.62
CA ILE A 101 -24.64 2.50 13.51
C ILE A 101 -25.59 3.72 13.55
N LYS A 102 -25.80 4.36 14.71
CA LYS A 102 -26.65 5.56 14.80
C LYS A 102 -25.97 6.80 14.21
N LYS A 103 -24.65 6.77 14.02
CA LYS A 103 -23.86 7.82 13.39
C LYS A 103 -23.55 7.51 11.93
N GLN A 104 -24.12 6.43 11.39
CA GLN A 104 -23.87 5.94 10.04
C GLN A 104 -23.99 7.08 9.01
N SER A 105 -22.91 7.28 8.29
CA SER A 105 -22.77 8.13 7.12
C SER A 105 -21.49 7.72 6.40
N GLU A 106 -21.36 8.05 5.12
CA GLU A 106 -20.13 7.82 4.37
C GLU A 106 -18.90 8.34 5.14
N ARG A 107 -18.95 9.61 5.57
CA ARG A 107 -17.87 10.24 6.33
C ARG A 107 -17.55 9.49 7.62
N TYR A 108 -18.57 9.13 8.41
CA TYR A 108 -18.36 8.41 9.68
C TYR A 108 -17.74 7.02 9.47
N LEU A 109 -18.15 6.29 8.42
CA LEU A 109 -17.55 5.01 8.06
C LEU A 109 -16.07 5.17 7.73
N TYR A 110 -15.71 6.08 6.82
CA TYR A 110 -14.31 6.27 6.48
C TYR A 110 -13.51 6.80 7.67
N ASP A 111 -14.09 7.63 8.55
CA ASP A 111 -13.39 8.18 9.73
C ASP A 111 -13.02 7.02 10.67
N PHE A 112 -14.00 6.13 10.90
CA PHE A 112 -13.80 4.92 11.66
C PHE A 112 -12.73 4.01 11.03
N LEU A 113 -12.82 3.71 9.73
CA LEU A 113 -11.85 2.85 9.03
C LEU A 113 -10.43 3.43 9.09
N PHE A 114 -10.29 4.75 9.04
CA PHE A 114 -8.99 5.42 9.14
C PHE A 114 -8.41 5.34 10.56
N ASP A 115 -9.24 5.48 11.58
CA ASP A 115 -8.81 5.27 12.97
C ASP A 115 -8.42 3.82 13.24
N GLU A 116 -9.15 2.86 12.67
CA GLU A 116 -8.78 1.44 12.71
C GLU A 116 -7.45 1.18 11.99
N LEU A 117 -7.17 1.86 10.87
CA LEU A 117 -5.90 1.71 10.16
C LEU A 117 -4.72 2.22 11.00
N LYS A 118 -4.88 3.36 11.67
CA LYS A 118 -3.87 3.87 12.61
C LYS A 118 -3.62 2.91 13.78
N LYS A 119 -4.66 2.19 14.26
CA LYS A 119 -4.48 1.14 15.28
C LYS A 119 -3.67 -0.04 14.74
N PHE A 120 -3.98 -0.50 13.52
CA PHE A 120 -3.21 -1.53 12.83
C PHE A 120 -1.73 -1.14 12.70
N GLU A 121 -1.46 0.05 12.14
CA GLU A 121 -0.12 0.61 11.97
C GLU A 121 0.64 0.71 13.31
N LYS A 122 -0.04 1.11 14.39
CA LYS A 122 0.55 1.16 15.73
C LYS A 122 0.94 -0.21 16.26
N ASN A 123 0.09 -1.22 16.10
CA ASN A 123 0.41 -2.59 16.50
C ASN A 123 1.56 -3.16 15.67
N PHE A 124 1.51 -2.93 14.36
CA PHE A 124 2.55 -3.34 13.44
C PHE A 124 3.90 -2.68 13.77
N ASN A 125 3.90 -1.39 14.15
CA ASN A 125 5.08 -0.70 14.66
C ASN A 125 5.68 -1.42 15.88
N GLY A 126 4.82 -1.81 16.84
CA GLY A 126 5.23 -2.55 18.03
C GLY A 126 5.92 -3.86 17.68
N TYR A 127 5.38 -4.61 16.72
CA TYR A 127 6.00 -5.84 16.22
C TYR A 127 7.36 -5.57 15.56
N LEU A 128 7.45 -4.58 14.67
CA LEU A 128 8.71 -4.25 13.98
C LEU A 128 9.82 -3.85 14.95
N LYS A 129 9.50 -3.15 16.04
CA LYS A 129 10.47 -2.81 17.10
C LYS A 129 11.08 -4.05 17.76
N THR A 130 10.33 -5.15 17.87
CA THR A 130 10.88 -6.41 18.43
C THR A 130 11.84 -7.13 17.49
N LEU A 131 11.86 -6.78 16.19
CA LEU A 131 12.71 -7.42 15.18
C LEU A 131 14.04 -6.71 14.96
N GLN A 132 14.23 -5.50 15.50
CA GLN A 132 15.44 -4.69 15.30
C GLN A 132 16.51 -4.98 16.35
N ASP A 133 17.02 -6.20 16.35
CA ASP A 133 18.20 -6.54 17.14
C ASP A 133 19.51 -6.06 16.47
N GLU A 134 20.63 -6.19 17.17
CA GLU A 134 21.95 -5.81 16.64
C GLU A 134 22.32 -6.62 15.38
N LYS A 135 21.86 -7.86 15.29
CA LYS A 135 22.11 -8.74 14.13
C LYS A 135 21.40 -8.23 12.88
N TYR A 136 20.18 -7.72 13.01
CA TYR A 136 19.45 -7.07 11.93
C TYR A 136 20.23 -5.86 11.42
N LYS A 137 20.71 -5.00 12.33
CA LYS A 137 21.50 -3.81 11.99
C LYS A 137 22.78 -4.19 11.24
N GLU A 138 23.56 -5.11 11.77
CA GLU A 138 24.81 -5.57 11.14
C GLU A 138 24.58 -6.13 9.73
N LYS A 139 23.60 -7.03 9.58
CA LYS A 139 23.26 -7.63 8.27
C LYS A 139 22.76 -6.60 7.28
N SER A 140 21.96 -5.62 7.75
CA SER A 140 21.46 -4.54 6.88
C SER A 140 22.60 -3.67 6.37
N GLN A 141 23.61 -3.39 7.21
CA GLN A 141 24.79 -2.63 6.82
C GLN A 141 25.65 -3.41 5.80
N GLN A 142 25.90 -4.69 6.06
CA GLN A 142 26.64 -5.55 5.13
C GLN A 142 25.96 -5.62 3.75
N LEU A 143 24.64 -5.71 3.75
CA LEU A 143 23.82 -5.68 2.53
C LEU A 143 23.98 -4.34 1.80
N LEU A 144 23.84 -3.21 2.49
CA LEU A 144 23.98 -1.89 1.89
C LEU A 144 25.37 -1.68 1.27
N ASN A 145 26.43 -2.06 1.99
CA ASN A 145 27.81 -2.01 1.48
C ASN A 145 27.99 -2.86 0.22
N LYS A 146 27.37 -4.04 0.17
CA LYS A 146 27.42 -4.91 -1.01
C LYS A 146 26.66 -4.31 -2.20
N LEU A 147 25.52 -3.67 -1.96
CA LEU A 147 24.73 -3.01 -3.00
C LEU A 147 25.40 -1.75 -3.54
N SER A 148 26.04 -0.96 -2.66
CA SER A 148 26.77 0.25 -3.03
C SER A 148 28.18 -0.02 -3.56
N HIS A 149 28.66 -1.26 -3.47
CA HIS A 149 30.06 -1.62 -3.71
C HIS A 149 31.04 -0.78 -2.87
N ASN A 150 30.64 -0.40 -1.65
CA ASN A 150 31.35 0.51 -0.75
C ASN A 150 31.53 1.94 -1.28
N GLU A 151 30.79 2.34 -2.31
CA GLU A 151 30.72 3.75 -2.74
C GLU A 151 29.73 4.54 -1.88
N CYS A 152 29.81 5.86 -1.93
CA CYS A 152 28.84 6.74 -1.27
C CYS A 152 27.48 6.67 -1.98
N TYR A 153 26.39 6.63 -1.21
CA TYR A 153 25.03 6.47 -1.74
C TYR A 153 24.01 7.32 -0.97
N ASN A 154 22.85 7.49 -1.60
CA ASN A 154 21.64 7.95 -0.94
C ASN A 154 20.69 6.77 -0.81
N LEU A 155 20.03 6.62 0.34
CA LEU A 155 19.11 5.54 0.61
C LEU A 155 17.67 6.04 0.58
N LEU A 156 16.91 5.55 -0.41
CA LEU A 156 15.47 5.65 -0.40
C LEU A 156 14.87 4.32 0.08
N SER A 157 14.49 4.28 1.36
CA SER A 157 13.98 3.09 2.01
C SER A 157 12.46 2.99 1.88
N PHE A 158 12.00 1.86 1.36
CA PHE A 158 10.61 1.40 1.45
C PHE A 158 10.44 0.41 2.61
N ASN A 159 11.45 0.26 3.47
CA ASN A 159 11.29 -0.50 4.70
C ASN A 159 10.67 0.40 5.77
N TYR A 160 9.83 -0.22 6.60
CA TYR A 160 9.23 0.39 7.78
C TYR A 160 10.20 0.42 8.97
N THR A 161 11.25 -0.40 8.90
CA THR A 161 12.40 -0.36 9.77
C THR A 161 13.46 0.59 9.22
N THR A 162 14.30 1.13 10.11
CA THR A 162 15.43 1.98 9.75
C THR A 162 16.70 1.15 9.89
N PRO A 163 17.28 0.62 8.81
CA PRO A 163 18.60 0.00 8.88
C PRO A 163 19.60 1.05 9.38
N CYS A 164 20.50 0.64 10.28
CA CYS A 164 21.36 1.56 11.02
C CYS A 164 22.18 2.44 10.06
N THR A 165 22.08 3.76 10.20
CA THR A 165 22.64 4.76 9.26
C THR A 165 23.97 5.36 9.74
N ASN A 166 24.68 4.74 10.69
CA ASN A 166 25.98 5.24 11.16
C ASN A 166 27.12 4.97 10.15
N ASP A 167 26.76 4.65 8.91
CA ASP A 167 27.67 4.45 7.79
C ASP A 167 28.02 5.80 7.17
N SER A 168 29.30 6.16 7.21
CA SER A 168 29.84 7.35 6.57
C SER A 168 29.60 7.39 5.05
N SER A 169 29.31 6.24 4.44
CA SER A 169 29.03 6.10 3.01
C SER A 169 27.59 6.48 2.66
N CYS A 170 26.68 6.54 3.64
CA CYS A 170 25.28 6.91 3.41
C CYS A 170 25.08 8.41 3.66
N ASN A 171 24.94 9.20 2.59
CA ASN A 171 24.82 10.65 2.72
C ASN A 171 23.44 11.08 3.23
N ILE A 172 22.38 10.53 2.64
CA ILE A 172 20.98 10.89 2.93
C ILE A 172 20.14 9.63 2.98
N THR A 173 19.36 9.46 4.05
CA THR A 173 18.36 8.41 4.17
C THR A 173 16.97 9.01 4.25
N ARG A 174 16.04 8.50 3.44
CA ARG A 174 14.62 8.85 3.51
C ARG A 174 13.77 7.58 3.47
N ASN A 175 12.81 7.49 4.39
CA ASN A 175 11.84 6.40 4.43
C ASN A 175 10.52 6.86 3.80
N ILE A 176 10.05 6.15 2.78
CA ILE A 176 8.78 6.47 2.09
C ILE A 176 7.58 6.15 2.98
N HIS A 177 7.61 5.06 3.73
CA HIS A 177 6.49 4.63 4.58
C HIS A 177 6.58 5.10 6.03
N GLY A 178 7.24 6.23 6.26
CA GLY A 178 7.51 6.73 7.61
C GLY A 178 8.62 5.94 8.33
N LYS A 179 8.88 6.33 9.57
CA LYS A 179 9.86 5.66 10.44
C LYS A 179 9.15 5.01 11.62
N LEU A 180 9.85 4.14 12.36
CA LEU A 180 9.29 3.54 13.57
C LEU A 180 8.95 4.58 14.66
N GLU A 181 9.57 5.76 14.62
CA GLU A 181 9.23 6.88 15.49
C GLU A 181 7.87 7.51 15.14
N ASP A 182 7.52 7.57 13.85
CA ASP A 182 6.34 8.29 13.31
C ASP A 182 5.17 7.36 12.92
N HIS A 183 5.28 6.07 13.28
CA HIS A 183 4.44 4.95 12.83
C HIS A 183 4.59 4.58 11.33
N PRO A 184 4.58 3.27 11.00
CA PRO A 184 4.40 2.77 9.64
C PRO A 184 3.22 3.42 8.93
N ILE A 185 3.41 3.81 7.67
CA ILE A 185 2.35 4.28 6.78
C ILE A 185 1.98 3.17 5.82
N ILE A 186 0.82 2.56 6.04
CA ILE A 186 0.24 1.58 5.12
C ILE A 186 -0.86 2.30 4.36
N GLY A 187 -0.70 2.39 3.03
CA GLY A 187 -1.59 3.23 2.24
C GLY A 187 -1.61 2.82 0.78
N ILE A 188 -2.57 3.38 0.05
CA ILE A 188 -2.77 3.11 -1.38
C ILE A 188 -2.10 4.19 -2.24
N ASP A 189 -1.96 3.91 -3.53
CA ASP A 189 -1.54 4.94 -4.49
C ASP A 189 -2.64 6.01 -4.61
N SER A 190 -2.25 7.27 -4.71
CA SER A 190 -3.16 8.38 -5.01
C SER A 190 -3.61 8.44 -6.47
N LYS A 191 -2.98 7.67 -7.36
CA LYS A 191 -3.35 7.59 -8.79
C LYS A 191 -4.85 7.26 -8.92
N ASN A 192 -5.59 8.09 -9.66
CA ASN A 192 -7.04 8.00 -9.89
C ASN A 192 -7.95 8.23 -8.67
N ILE A 193 -7.44 8.74 -7.54
CA ILE A 193 -8.26 9.08 -6.37
C ILE A 193 -8.45 10.59 -6.29
N SER A 194 -9.71 11.04 -6.37
CA SER A 194 -10.05 12.46 -6.26
C SER A 194 -9.64 13.02 -4.88
N PRO A 195 -9.02 14.21 -4.80
CA PRO A 195 -8.72 14.87 -3.53
C PRO A 195 -9.95 15.14 -2.65
N ASN A 196 -11.13 15.22 -3.25
CA ASN A 196 -12.40 15.42 -2.54
C ASN A 196 -12.99 14.10 -2.01
N SER A 197 -12.43 12.94 -2.40
CA SER A 197 -12.88 11.64 -1.91
C SER A 197 -12.47 11.42 -0.45
N PRO A 198 -13.33 10.88 0.41
CA PRO A 198 -12.94 10.47 1.76
C PRO A 198 -11.85 9.38 1.77
N VAL A 199 -11.63 8.70 0.64
CA VAL A 199 -10.55 7.73 0.43
C VAL A 199 -9.19 8.40 0.32
N PHE A 200 -9.10 9.66 -0.10
CA PHE A 200 -7.83 10.33 -0.40
C PHE A 200 -6.86 10.33 0.79
N ARG A 201 -7.37 10.39 2.03
CA ARG A 201 -6.53 10.35 3.23
C ARG A 201 -5.82 9.02 3.49
N PHE A 202 -6.28 7.94 2.86
CA PHE A 202 -5.65 6.61 2.92
C PHE A 202 -4.48 6.49 1.94
N THR A 203 -4.27 7.49 1.09
CA THR A 203 -3.15 7.48 0.15
C THR A 203 -1.84 7.77 0.87
N LYS A 204 -0.75 7.13 0.41
CA LYS A 204 0.60 7.43 0.90
C LYS A 204 0.93 8.92 0.72
N THR A 205 0.52 9.52 -0.40
CA THR A 205 0.70 10.94 -0.72
C THR A 205 0.13 11.85 0.36
N TYR A 206 -1.16 11.69 0.71
CA TYR A 206 -1.78 12.48 1.78
C TYR A 206 -1.04 12.31 3.11
N ARG A 207 -0.71 11.07 3.47
CA ARG A 207 -0.05 10.74 4.75
C ARG A 207 1.34 11.37 4.85
N ILE A 208 2.14 11.32 3.79
CA ILE A 208 3.45 11.96 3.75
C ILE A 208 3.31 13.48 3.81
N MET A 209 2.34 14.07 3.08
CA MET A 209 2.08 15.52 3.14
C MET A 209 1.75 15.98 4.57
N THR A 210 1.01 15.19 5.35
CA THR A 210 0.70 15.54 6.75
C THR A 210 1.91 15.45 7.69
N LEU A 211 2.95 14.70 7.32
CA LEU A 211 4.18 14.56 8.11
C LEU A 211 5.28 15.54 7.68
N ALA A 212 5.18 16.11 6.47
CA ALA A 212 6.15 17.03 5.92
C ALA A 212 6.18 18.33 6.73
N SER A 213 7.03 18.39 7.74
CA SER A 213 7.04 19.49 8.72
C SER A 213 8.07 20.58 8.39
N GLU A 214 9.19 20.31 7.71
CA GLU A 214 10.16 21.35 7.31
C GLU A 214 10.93 20.96 6.04
N LYS A 215 11.72 21.89 5.47
CA LYS A 215 12.55 21.67 4.26
C LYS A 215 13.43 20.42 4.42
N GLN A 216 13.02 19.33 3.79
CA GLN A 216 13.83 18.11 3.74
C GLN A 216 14.94 18.26 2.69
N ASP A 217 16.13 17.75 2.99
CA ASP A 217 17.26 17.71 2.06
C ASP A 217 16.88 17.01 0.75
N LYS A 218 17.40 17.52 -0.37
CA LYS A 218 17.14 16.94 -1.70
C LYS A 218 17.76 15.55 -1.80
N LEU A 219 16.91 14.53 -1.64
CA LEU A 219 17.28 13.12 -1.76
C LEU A 219 17.87 12.75 -3.13
N LEU A 220 17.45 13.43 -4.20
CA LEU A 220 17.79 13.10 -5.58
C LEU A 220 18.84 14.10 -6.12
N PRO A 221 20.15 13.85 -5.95
CA PRO A 221 21.18 14.71 -6.51
C PRO A 221 21.26 14.52 -8.02
N LYS A 222 21.58 15.58 -8.78
CA LYS A 222 21.67 15.51 -10.25
C LYS A 222 22.80 14.62 -10.78
N THR A 223 23.71 14.19 -9.91
CA THR A 223 24.94 13.46 -10.27
C THR A 223 24.79 11.93 -10.26
N VAL A 224 23.61 11.39 -9.95
CA VAL A 224 23.38 9.94 -9.93
C VAL A 224 23.55 9.35 -11.33
N LYS A 225 24.33 8.28 -11.42
CA LYS A 225 24.49 7.46 -12.65
C LYS A 225 23.83 6.10 -12.54
N THR A 226 23.65 5.59 -11.32
CA THR A 226 23.13 4.24 -11.06
C THR A 226 22.05 4.30 -10.00
N ILE A 227 20.92 3.64 -10.27
CA ILE A 227 19.85 3.41 -9.31
C ILE A 227 19.78 1.92 -9.03
N ALA A 228 20.08 1.53 -7.80
CA ALA A 228 20.03 0.15 -7.34
C ALA A 228 18.73 -0.14 -6.59
N PHE A 229 18.07 -1.24 -6.94
CA PHE A 229 16.85 -1.72 -6.31
C PHE A 229 17.12 -3.04 -5.62
N TYR A 230 16.65 -3.20 -4.38
CA TYR A 230 16.75 -4.46 -3.65
C TYR A 230 15.59 -4.65 -2.68
N GLY A 231 15.11 -5.89 -2.56
CA GLY A 231 14.12 -6.28 -1.54
C GLY A 231 12.71 -5.72 -1.74
N HIS A 232 12.48 -4.94 -2.80
CA HIS A 232 11.18 -4.36 -3.12
C HIS A 232 10.35 -5.29 -4.01
N SER A 233 9.04 -5.38 -3.76
CA SER A 233 8.10 -6.16 -4.58
C SER A 233 7.91 -5.57 -5.99
N LEU A 234 8.22 -4.28 -6.14
CA LEU A 234 7.88 -3.42 -7.29
C LEU A 234 6.37 -3.50 -7.57
N ALA A 235 5.59 -3.38 -6.50
CA ALA A 235 4.14 -3.46 -6.59
C ALA A 235 3.55 -2.18 -7.22
N PRO A 236 2.36 -2.28 -7.84
CA PRO A 236 1.69 -1.14 -8.46
C PRO A 236 1.46 0.05 -7.53
N ALA A 237 1.25 -0.20 -6.23
CA ALA A 237 1.01 0.83 -5.24
C ALA A 237 2.20 1.79 -5.02
N ASP A 238 3.39 1.45 -5.53
CA ASP A 238 4.59 2.27 -5.46
C ASP A 238 5.05 2.80 -6.84
N TYR A 239 4.32 2.50 -7.92
CA TYR A 239 4.69 2.92 -9.27
C TYR A 239 4.81 4.43 -9.41
N SER A 240 3.95 5.21 -8.75
CA SER A 240 4.02 6.67 -8.76
C SER A 240 5.35 7.21 -8.17
N TYR A 241 5.96 6.52 -7.20
CA TYR A 241 7.29 6.89 -6.69
C TYR A 241 8.38 6.61 -7.71
N PHE A 242 8.38 5.42 -8.30
CA PHE A 242 9.37 5.05 -9.32
C PHE A 242 9.27 5.94 -10.55
N GLN A 243 8.05 6.22 -11.02
CA GLN A 243 7.79 7.17 -12.09
C GLN A 243 8.40 8.54 -11.78
N SER A 244 8.15 9.09 -10.58
CA SER A 244 8.71 10.39 -10.18
C SER A 244 10.24 10.41 -10.20
N ILE A 245 10.89 9.31 -9.78
CA ILE A 245 12.34 9.15 -9.82
C ILE A 245 12.84 9.06 -11.28
N PHE A 246 12.16 8.27 -12.11
CA PHE A 246 12.50 8.05 -13.50
C PHE A 246 12.35 9.31 -14.35
N ASP A 247 11.28 10.08 -14.10
CA ASP A 247 11.04 11.39 -14.71
C ASP A 247 12.11 12.39 -14.27
N TYR A 248 12.44 12.45 -12.98
CA TYR A 248 13.46 13.37 -12.45
C TYR A 248 14.83 13.17 -13.11
N TYR A 249 15.22 11.91 -13.33
CA TYR A 249 16.50 11.59 -13.98
C TYR A 249 16.41 11.47 -15.50
N ASN A 250 15.21 11.56 -16.08
CA ASN A 250 14.92 11.26 -17.49
C ASN A 250 15.66 10.00 -17.96
N ILE A 251 15.32 8.84 -17.41
CA ILE A 251 16.01 7.56 -17.68
C ILE A 251 15.94 7.13 -19.16
N TYR A 252 15.05 7.72 -19.94
CA TYR A 252 14.92 7.43 -21.37
C TYR A 252 16.09 8.06 -22.16
N ASP A 253 16.32 9.37 -22.00
CA ASP A 253 17.36 10.10 -22.76
C ASP A 253 18.72 10.12 -22.05
N ASN A 254 18.76 10.08 -20.72
CA ASN A 254 20.00 10.18 -19.96
C ASN A 254 20.66 8.81 -19.71
N ASN A 255 21.98 8.84 -19.53
CA ASN A 255 22.79 7.66 -19.22
C ASN A 255 22.66 7.25 -17.75
N ILE A 256 21.49 6.75 -17.38
CA ILE A 256 21.18 6.22 -16.05
C ILE A 256 21.05 4.70 -16.15
N THR A 257 21.76 3.99 -15.28
CA THR A 257 21.72 2.54 -15.16
C THR A 257 20.80 2.11 -14.02
N LEU A 258 19.84 1.24 -14.31
CA LEU A 258 18.97 0.61 -13.33
C LEU A 258 19.48 -0.81 -13.03
N VAL A 259 19.80 -1.09 -11.77
CA VAL A 259 20.26 -2.41 -11.34
C VAL A 259 19.26 -2.99 -10.35
N PHE A 260 18.54 -4.02 -10.78
CA PHE A 260 17.60 -4.77 -9.95
C PHE A 260 18.29 -5.97 -9.33
N TYR A 261 18.61 -5.86 -8.05
CA TYR A 261 19.19 -6.95 -7.27
C TYR A 261 18.10 -7.86 -6.68
N TYR A 262 18.37 -9.16 -6.66
CA TYR A 262 17.50 -10.15 -6.00
C TYR A 262 18.32 -11.22 -5.28
N SER A 263 17.73 -11.79 -4.23
CA SER A 263 18.35 -12.86 -3.42
C SER A 263 17.58 -14.17 -3.58
N ILE A 264 18.32 -15.28 -3.61
CA ILE A 264 17.73 -16.62 -3.58
C ILE A 264 17.59 -17.04 -2.12
N TYR A 265 16.37 -16.95 -1.62
CA TYR A 265 16.03 -17.32 -0.24
C TYR A 265 15.52 -18.76 -0.12
N ASP A 266 15.28 -19.43 -1.24
CA ASP A 266 14.87 -20.82 -1.34
C ASP A 266 15.43 -21.39 -2.65
N GLU A 267 16.47 -22.23 -2.55
CA GLU A 267 17.17 -22.81 -3.71
C GLU A 267 16.22 -23.62 -4.59
N SER A 268 15.24 -24.32 -3.99
CA SER A 268 14.24 -25.09 -4.74
C SER A 268 13.34 -24.20 -5.61
N LYS A 269 13.28 -22.90 -5.33
CA LYS A 269 12.47 -21.91 -6.03
C LYS A 269 13.30 -20.91 -6.84
N GLU A 270 14.59 -21.12 -7.05
CA GLU A 270 15.48 -20.16 -7.71
C GLU A 270 14.91 -19.63 -9.06
N GLN A 271 14.44 -20.54 -9.92
CA GLN A 271 13.84 -20.16 -11.21
C GLN A 271 12.55 -19.36 -11.05
N LYS A 272 11.72 -19.71 -10.06
CA LYS A 272 10.49 -18.96 -9.75
C LYS A 272 10.81 -17.56 -9.22
N ILE A 273 11.80 -17.44 -8.34
CA ILE A 273 12.25 -16.16 -7.78
C ILE A 273 12.77 -15.25 -8.92
N LYS A 274 13.66 -15.77 -9.76
CA LYS A 274 14.19 -15.03 -10.91
C LYS A 274 13.09 -14.59 -11.87
N ARG A 275 12.17 -15.49 -12.21
CA ARG A 275 11.03 -15.18 -13.09
C ARG A 275 10.10 -14.13 -12.49
N ASN A 276 9.81 -14.22 -11.19
CA ASN A 276 8.99 -13.24 -10.49
C ASN A 276 9.65 -11.86 -10.51
N GLN A 277 10.95 -11.77 -10.21
CA GLN A 277 11.68 -10.51 -10.27
C GLN A 277 11.66 -9.92 -11.69
N PHE A 278 11.93 -10.74 -12.72
CA PHE A 278 11.84 -10.31 -14.11
C PHE A 278 10.44 -9.77 -14.44
N ASN A 279 9.39 -10.49 -14.08
CA ASN A 279 8.01 -10.05 -14.32
C ASN A 279 7.68 -8.73 -13.62
N SER A 280 8.11 -8.55 -12.37
CA SER A 280 7.91 -7.30 -11.62
C SER A 280 8.64 -6.12 -12.28
N VAL A 281 9.88 -6.31 -12.73
CA VAL A 281 10.65 -5.29 -13.47
C VAL A 281 9.96 -4.96 -14.80
N SER A 282 9.59 -5.97 -15.58
CA SER A 282 8.92 -5.78 -16.88
C SER A 282 7.60 -5.01 -16.73
N LYS A 283 6.81 -5.31 -15.69
CA LYS A 283 5.57 -4.58 -15.40
C LYS A 283 5.83 -3.13 -15.02
N LEU A 284 6.79 -2.86 -14.15
CA LEU A 284 7.17 -1.50 -13.79
C LEU A 284 7.63 -0.69 -15.01
N MET A 285 8.51 -1.27 -15.84
CA MET A 285 9.00 -0.62 -17.05
C MET A 285 7.89 -0.40 -18.08
N SER A 286 6.97 -1.36 -18.23
CA SER A 286 5.81 -1.23 -19.11
C SER A 286 4.86 -0.15 -18.63
N GLU A 287 4.52 -0.11 -17.34
CA GLU A 287 3.65 0.92 -16.78
C GLU A 287 4.27 2.30 -16.97
N TYR A 288 5.55 2.47 -16.62
CA TYR A 288 6.24 3.74 -16.85
C TYR A 288 6.30 4.07 -18.35
N GLY A 289 6.45 3.09 -19.23
CA GLY A 289 6.34 3.28 -20.68
C GLY A 289 5.01 3.89 -21.13
N THR A 290 3.91 3.64 -20.41
CA THR A 290 2.59 4.21 -20.76
C THR A 290 2.49 5.72 -20.52
N THR A 291 3.42 6.32 -19.77
CA THR A 291 3.45 7.76 -19.51
C THR A 291 3.96 8.55 -20.72
N PHE A 292 4.62 7.89 -21.68
CA PHE A 292 5.08 8.48 -22.92
C PHE A 292 3.93 8.54 -23.93
N HIS A 293 3.66 9.71 -24.51
CA HIS A 293 2.61 9.91 -25.52
C HIS A 293 2.99 9.42 -26.94
N ASN A 294 4.00 8.54 -27.08
CA ASN A 294 4.51 8.06 -28.37
C ASN A 294 5.10 6.64 -28.27
N GLU A 295 5.53 6.09 -29.42
CA GLU A 295 6.12 4.75 -29.54
C GLU A 295 7.38 4.53 -28.69
N LYS A 296 8.00 5.61 -28.16
CA LYS A 296 9.16 5.52 -27.25
C LYS A 296 8.83 4.71 -26.00
N GLY A 297 7.61 4.83 -25.49
CA GLY A 297 7.16 4.14 -24.28
C GLY A 297 7.21 2.62 -24.41
N GLY A 298 6.64 2.08 -25.50
CA GLY A 298 6.61 0.63 -25.76
C GLY A 298 8.00 0.01 -25.95
N ASN A 299 8.97 0.81 -26.40
CA ASN A 299 10.33 0.36 -26.67
C ASN A 299 11.33 0.69 -25.56
N LEU A 300 10.92 1.35 -24.47
CA LEU A 300 11.82 1.79 -23.39
C LEU A 300 12.67 0.64 -22.83
N MET A 301 12.02 -0.47 -22.45
CA MET A 301 12.72 -1.61 -21.87
C MET A 301 13.75 -2.19 -22.84
N HIS A 302 13.38 -2.35 -24.12
CA HIS A 302 14.27 -2.85 -25.16
C HIS A 302 15.47 -1.92 -25.38
N LYS A 303 15.24 -0.61 -25.46
CA LYS A 303 16.31 0.41 -25.56
C LYS A 303 17.29 0.30 -24.41
N MET A 304 16.80 0.28 -23.17
CA MET A 304 17.68 0.22 -21.99
C MET A 304 18.47 -1.09 -21.90
N LEU A 305 17.91 -2.21 -22.36
CA LEU A 305 18.63 -3.48 -22.46
C LEU A 305 19.73 -3.43 -23.51
N LEU A 306 19.44 -2.91 -24.72
CA LEU A 306 20.43 -2.77 -25.81
C LEU A 306 21.58 -1.84 -25.43
N GLU A 307 21.29 -0.79 -24.67
CA GLU A 307 22.29 0.16 -24.16
C GLU A 307 23.03 -0.36 -22.91
N GLY A 308 22.70 -1.55 -22.40
CA GLY A 308 23.32 -2.13 -21.20
C GLY A 308 22.98 -1.40 -19.89
N ARG A 309 21.90 -0.61 -19.88
CA ARG A 309 21.48 0.24 -18.76
C ARG A 309 20.37 -0.36 -17.89
N LEU A 310 19.80 -1.51 -18.26
CA LEU A 310 18.85 -2.26 -17.44
C LEU A 310 19.44 -3.62 -17.07
N ILE A 311 19.74 -3.82 -15.79
CA ILE A 311 20.46 -5.00 -15.30
C ILE A 311 19.63 -5.70 -14.23
N LEU A 312 19.50 -7.03 -14.35
CA LEU A 312 18.92 -7.90 -13.34
C LEU A 312 20.05 -8.80 -12.78
N LYS A 313 20.38 -8.66 -11.49
CA LYS A 313 21.57 -9.28 -10.88
C LYS A 313 21.23 -10.04 -9.59
N LYS A 314 21.69 -11.29 -9.48
CA LYS A 314 21.66 -12.03 -8.21
C LYS A 314 22.69 -11.41 -7.27
N LEU A 315 22.30 -11.16 -6.02
CA LEU A 315 23.19 -10.62 -5.00
C LEU A 315 24.17 -11.67 -4.49
#